data_AF-A0A3M1MRK8-F1
#
_entry.id   AF-A0A3M1MRK8-F1
#
_cell.length_a   1.000
_cell.length_b   1.000
_cell.length_c   1.000
_cell.angle_alpha   90.00
_cell.angle_beta   90.00
_cell.angle_gamma   90.00
#
_symmetry.space_group_name_H-M   'P 1'
#
loop_
_entity.id
_entity.type
_entity.pdbx_description
1 polymer ?
#
loop_
_entity_poly.entity_id
_entity_poly.type
_entity_poly.pdbx_seq_one_letter_code
_entity_poly.pdbx_strand_id
1 'polypeptide(L)'
;TNALRRAGAWLREHSLDELIVNINEKLDETQKRCLHANLISLAMADGRYRPKEAEIIDRIRERIGISQELHERIFDLLMARNNLSVFGGDEGEYVSPEAINLCCACLLAMSQYDGQRHEREENLVRKIIQRSETINSARTYLEQLGLKGLLSFLPGPLTPEQKRCTLLNLLEVAMADGVFNSHKQDLLHRFRRRLQIEEEVFQADFDLYLTFQNLSVFVPEEQKTS
;
A
#
# COMPACT_ATOMS: atom_id res chain seq x y z
N THR A 1 19.96 9.62 -7.07
CA THR A 1 20.56 9.56 -8.43
C THR A 1 21.86 8.76 -8.52
N ASN A 2 22.76 8.76 -7.52
CA ASN A 2 24.01 7.97 -7.57
C ASN A 2 23.79 6.45 -7.35
N ALA A 3 22.89 6.05 -6.44
CA ALA A 3 22.64 4.65 -6.09
C ALA A 3 22.11 3.80 -7.27
N LEU A 4 21.08 4.26 -7.99
CA LEU A 4 20.52 3.55 -9.15
C LEU A 4 21.56 3.33 -10.26
N ARG A 5 22.39 4.34 -10.54
CA ARG A 5 23.47 4.23 -11.53
C ARG A 5 24.52 3.19 -11.12
N ARG A 6 24.91 3.18 -9.84
CA ARG A 6 25.86 2.19 -9.29
C ARG A 6 25.27 0.79 -9.32
N ALA A 7 24.02 0.62 -8.91
CA ALA A 7 23.33 -0.67 -8.97
C ALA A 7 23.24 -1.20 -10.42
N GLY A 8 22.89 -0.33 -11.37
CA GLY A 8 22.86 -0.71 -12.79
C GLY A 8 24.23 -1.02 -13.37
N ALA A 9 25.31 -0.35 -12.94
CA ALA A 9 26.67 -0.70 -13.33
C ALA A 9 27.08 -2.06 -12.78
N TRP A 10 26.80 -2.31 -11.50
CA TRP A 10 27.09 -3.58 -10.85
C TRP A 10 26.38 -4.75 -11.54
N LEU A 11 25.09 -4.62 -11.87
CA LEU A 11 24.30 -5.65 -12.57
C LEU A 11 24.75 -5.91 -14.02
N ARG A 12 25.54 -5.02 -14.63
CA ARG A 12 26.15 -5.30 -15.95
C ARG A 12 27.40 -6.16 -15.84
N GLU A 13 28.04 -6.15 -14.69
CA GLU A 13 29.29 -6.86 -14.41
C GLU A 13 29.06 -8.16 -13.64
N HIS A 14 27.88 -8.35 -13.07
CA HIS A 14 27.53 -9.49 -12.22
C HIS A 14 26.19 -10.10 -12.63
N SER A 15 26.04 -11.40 -12.35
CA SER A 15 24.85 -12.19 -12.60
C SER A 15 23.79 -12.05 -11.49
N LEU A 16 22.57 -12.51 -11.80
CA LEU A 16 21.51 -12.63 -10.80
C LEU A 16 21.88 -13.60 -9.66
N ASP A 17 22.62 -14.68 -9.95
CA ASP A 17 23.07 -15.62 -8.92
C ASP A 17 24.04 -14.96 -7.93
N GLU A 18 24.98 -14.13 -8.43
CA GLU A 18 25.88 -13.37 -7.57
C GLU A 18 25.14 -12.35 -6.71
N LEU A 19 24.08 -11.72 -7.23
CA LEU A 19 23.21 -10.85 -6.43
C LEU A 19 22.55 -11.62 -5.30
N ILE A 20 21.99 -12.80 -5.59
CA ILE A 20 21.32 -13.66 -4.63
C ILE A 20 22.29 -14.13 -3.53
N VAL A 21 23.53 -14.50 -3.89
CA VAL A 21 24.58 -14.82 -2.91
C VAL A 21 24.84 -13.63 -1.99
N ASN A 22 25.03 -12.44 -2.55
CA ASN A 22 25.24 -11.22 -1.76
C ASN A 22 24.05 -10.91 -0.84
N ILE A 23 22.81 -11.14 -1.30
CA ILE A 23 21.61 -10.96 -0.46
C ILE A 23 21.66 -11.90 0.74
N ASN A 24 21.96 -13.19 0.53
CA ASN A 24 22.00 -14.17 1.61
C ASN A 24 23.14 -13.93 2.61
N GLU A 25 24.26 -13.38 2.16
CA GLU A 25 25.40 -13.06 3.02
C GLU A 25 25.19 -11.79 3.85
N LYS A 26 24.43 -10.81 3.33
CA LYS A 26 24.38 -9.45 3.90
C LYS A 26 23.06 -9.08 4.54
N LEU A 27 21.96 -9.73 4.15
CA LEU A 27 20.63 -9.39 4.65
C LEU A 27 20.15 -10.42 5.68
N ASP A 28 19.56 -9.92 6.76
CA ASP A 28 18.80 -10.74 7.70
C ASP A 28 17.41 -11.10 7.15
N GLU A 29 16.68 -11.96 7.88
CA GLU A 29 15.35 -12.42 7.47
C GLU A 29 14.32 -11.29 7.36
N THR A 30 14.41 -10.26 8.20
CA THR A 30 13.49 -9.11 8.14
C THR A 30 13.75 -8.30 6.88
N GLN A 31 15.02 -8.03 6.58
CA GLN A 31 15.47 -7.33 5.39
C GLN A 31 15.13 -8.10 4.10
N LYS A 32 15.29 -9.43 4.09
CA LYS A 32 14.88 -10.29 2.96
C LYS A 32 13.38 -10.23 2.70
N ARG A 33 12.55 -10.29 3.74
CA ARG A 33 11.08 -10.14 3.61
C ARG A 33 10.71 -8.77 3.07
N CYS A 34 11.33 -7.72 3.59
CA CYS A 34 11.13 -6.35 3.11
C CYS A 34 11.54 -6.21 1.64
N LEU A 35 12.71 -6.73 1.26
CA LEU A 35 13.19 -6.74 -0.13
C LEU A 35 12.20 -7.45 -1.06
N HIS A 36 11.79 -8.67 -0.72
CA HIS A 36 10.90 -9.49 -1.54
C HIS A 36 9.56 -8.80 -1.82
N ALA A 37 8.94 -8.25 -0.79
CA ALA A 37 7.70 -7.51 -0.93
C ALA A 37 7.84 -6.21 -1.75
N ASN A 38 8.98 -5.51 -1.61
CA ASN A 38 9.27 -4.35 -2.45
C ASN A 38 9.50 -4.73 -3.92
N LEU A 39 10.06 -5.91 -4.21
CA LEU A 39 10.16 -6.43 -5.58
C LEU A 39 8.77 -6.71 -6.20
N ILE A 40 7.86 -7.33 -5.44
CA ILE A 40 6.47 -7.54 -5.89
C ILE A 40 5.78 -6.20 -6.14
N SER A 41 5.85 -5.27 -5.18
CA SER A 41 5.25 -3.94 -5.29
C SER A 41 5.77 -3.19 -6.52
N LEU A 42 7.08 -3.28 -6.79
CA LEU A 42 7.70 -2.69 -7.98
C LEU A 42 7.21 -3.33 -9.28
N ALA A 43 7.13 -4.66 -9.34
CA ALA A 43 6.64 -5.39 -10.50
C ALA A 43 5.16 -5.09 -10.80
N MET A 44 4.38 -4.70 -9.78
CA MET A 44 2.98 -4.33 -9.93
C MET A 44 2.76 -2.83 -10.19
N ALA A 45 3.82 -2.01 -10.17
CA ALA A 45 3.68 -0.55 -10.18
C ALA A 45 3.08 0.01 -11.49
N ASP A 46 3.26 -0.68 -12.62
CA ASP A 46 2.66 -0.33 -13.91
C ASP A 46 1.31 -1.01 -14.16
N GLY A 47 0.75 -1.67 -13.13
CA GLY A 47 -0.50 -2.43 -13.20
C GLY A 47 -0.38 -3.75 -13.95
N ARG A 48 0.83 -4.22 -14.30
CA ARG A 48 1.06 -5.47 -15.04
C ARG A 48 2.13 -6.32 -14.36
N TYR A 49 1.73 -7.45 -13.80
CA TYR A 49 2.68 -8.46 -13.34
C TYR A 49 3.07 -9.38 -14.49
N ARG A 50 4.22 -9.14 -15.14
CA ARG A 50 4.61 -9.88 -16.35
C ARG A 50 5.23 -11.24 -16.00
N PRO A 51 5.08 -12.27 -16.86
CA PRO A 51 5.65 -13.60 -16.60
C PRO A 51 7.15 -13.60 -16.30
N LYS A 52 7.92 -12.74 -16.98
CA LYS A 52 9.37 -12.63 -16.78
C LYS A 52 9.74 -11.96 -15.44
N GLU A 53 8.93 -11.01 -14.98
CA GLU A 53 9.12 -10.40 -13.65
C GLU A 53 8.78 -11.42 -12.56
N ALA A 54 7.70 -12.19 -12.76
CA ALA A 54 7.32 -13.29 -11.88
C ALA A 54 8.42 -14.36 -11.77
N GLU A 55 8.98 -14.81 -12.90
CA GLU A 55 10.07 -15.80 -12.93
C GLU A 55 11.30 -15.34 -12.14
N ILE A 56 11.71 -14.07 -12.31
CA ILE A 56 12.84 -13.49 -11.58
C ILE A 56 12.55 -13.41 -10.08
N ILE A 57 11.35 -12.94 -9.71
CA ILE A 57 10.92 -12.82 -8.31
C ILE A 57 10.85 -14.19 -7.64
N ASP A 58 10.32 -15.20 -8.32
CA ASP A 58 10.23 -16.57 -7.80
C ASP A 58 11.63 -17.18 -7.62
N ARG A 59 12.52 -16.98 -8.58
CA ARG A 59 13.90 -17.45 -8.45
C ARG A 59 14.63 -16.79 -7.27
N ILE A 60 14.42 -15.49 -7.05
CA ILE A 60 14.96 -14.79 -5.88
C ILE A 60 14.32 -15.36 -4.61
N ARG A 61 12.98 -15.43 -4.55
CA ARG A 61 12.19 -15.95 -3.41
C ARG A 61 12.72 -17.28 -2.91
N GLU A 62 12.85 -18.26 -3.80
CA GLU A 62 13.30 -19.62 -3.47
C GLU A 62 14.71 -19.61 -2.87
N ARG A 63 15.60 -18.81 -3.45
CA ARG A 63 17.01 -18.81 -3.08
C ARG A 63 17.32 -17.99 -1.84
N ILE A 64 16.47 -17.03 -1.49
CA ILE A 64 16.60 -16.26 -0.25
C ILE A 64 15.76 -16.85 0.90
N GLY A 65 15.02 -17.93 0.65
CA GLY A 65 14.30 -18.69 1.68
C GLY A 65 12.92 -18.16 2.06
N ILE A 66 12.27 -17.39 1.19
CA ILE A 66 10.90 -16.91 1.44
C ILE A 66 9.88 -18.00 1.07
N SER A 67 8.98 -18.31 2.00
CA SER A 67 7.94 -19.32 1.79
C SER A 67 6.95 -18.87 0.71
N GLN A 68 6.38 -19.86 0.01
CA GLN A 68 5.30 -19.61 -0.96
C GLN A 68 4.08 -18.97 -0.29
N GLU A 69 3.72 -19.42 0.91
CA GLU A 69 2.62 -18.85 1.70
C GLU A 69 2.83 -17.34 1.98
N LEU A 70 4.04 -16.95 2.38
CA LEU A 70 4.33 -15.53 2.63
C LEU A 70 4.29 -14.71 1.33
N HIS A 71 4.80 -15.27 0.23
CA HIS A 71 4.70 -14.65 -1.09
C HIS A 71 3.23 -14.40 -1.48
N GLU A 72 2.37 -15.41 -1.38
CA GLU A 72 0.95 -15.32 -1.73
C GLU A 72 0.23 -14.27 -0.88
N ARG A 73 0.47 -14.26 0.44
CA ARG A 73 -0.11 -13.25 1.32
C ARG A 73 0.30 -11.83 0.96
N ILE A 74 1.58 -11.61 0.63
CA ILE A 74 2.09 -10.29 0.21
C ILE A 74 1.44 -9.89 -1.11
N PHE A 75 1.40 -10.82 -2.06
CA PHE A 75 0.80 -10.60 -3.38
C PHE A 75 -0.68 -10.24 -3.26
N ASP A 76 -1.45 -10.99 -2.48
CA ASP A 76 -2.88 -10.75 -2.25
C ASP A 76 -3.14 -9.39 -1.61
N LEU A 77 -2.34 -8.98 -0.63
CA LEU A 77 -2.45 -7.66 0.00
C LEU A 77 -2.18 -6.55 -1.01
N LEU A 78 -1.09 -6.64 -1.78
CA LEU A 78 -0.73 -5.64 -2.79
C LEU A 78 -1.76 -5.58 -3.93
N MET A 79 -2.29 -6.73 -4.36
CA MET A 79 -3.38 -6.81 -5.32
C MET A 79 -4.63 -6.13 -4.79
N ALA A 80 -5.08 -6.46 -3.57
CA ALA A 80 -6.26 -5.88 -2.97
C ALA A 80 -6.13 -4.35 -2.79
N ARG A 81 -4.95 -3.85 -2.43
CA ARG A 81 -4.69 -2.41 -2.32
C ARG A 81 -4.69 -1.72 -3.68
N ASN A 82 -4.04 -2.32 -4.69
CA ASN A 82 -3.86 -1.68 -6.00
C ASN A 82 -5.06 -1.84 -6.94
N ASN A 83 -5.97 -2.79 -6.67
CA ASN A 83 -7.11 -3.11 -7.53
C ASN A 83 -8.24 -2.08 -7.41
N LEU A 84 -8.04 -0.86 -7.91
CA LEU A 84 -9.10 0.16 -7.97
C LEU A 84 -10.21 -0.17 -8.99
N SER A 85 -10.03 -1.19 -9.84
CA SER A 85 -11.11 -1.63 -10.72
C SER A 85 -12.20 -2.41 -9.97
N VAL A 86 -12.03 -2.75 -8.68
CA VAL A 86 -13.17 -3.24 -7.85
C VAL A 86 -14.26 -2.18 -7.67
N PHE A 87 -13.94 -0.91 -7.91
CA PHE A 87 -14.92 0.18 -7.99
C PHE A 87 -15.46 0.37 -9.43
N GLY A 88 -14.84 -0.29 -10.40
CA GLY A 88 -15.23 -0.39 -11.80
C GLY A 88 -16.28 -1.49 -12.02
N GLY A 89 -17.16 -1.34 -13.02
CA GLY A 89 -17.84 -2.49 -13.62
C GLY A 89 -16.92 -3.18 -14.62
N ASP A 90 -17.25 -4.41 -14.98
CA ASP A 90 -16.65 -5.05 -16.15
C ASP A 90 -16.91 -4.16 -17.37
N GLU A 91 -15.82 -3.77 -18.05
CA GLU A 91 -15.78 -2.83 -19.19
C GLU A 91 -15.79 -1.32 -18.88
N GLY A 92 -14.77 -0.81 -18.17
CA GLY A 92 -14.32 0.59 -18.31
C GLY A 92 -15.25 1.71 -17.80
N GLU A 93 -16.48 1.37 -17.43
CA GLU A 93 -17.45 2.23 -16.74
C GLU A 93 -17.59 1.79 -15.28
N TYR A 94 -17.58 2.75 -14.35
CA TYR A 94 -17.66 2.46 -12.93
C TYR A 94 -19.06 1.97 -12.56
N VAL A 95 -19.14 0.77 -11.94
CA VAL A 95 -20.34 0.37 -11.19
C VAL A 95 -20.40 1.25 -9.96
N SER A 96 -21.18 2.31 -10.10
CA SER A 96 -21.40 3.41 -9.17
C SER A 96 -20.21 4.36 -8.95
N PRO A 97 -20.23 5.55 -9.59
CA PRO A 97 -19.39 6.69 -9.21
C PRO A 97 -19.42 6.99 -7.70
N GLU A 98 -20.48 6.60 -7.00
CA GLU A 98 -20.62 6.77 -5.56
C GLU A 98 -19.58 5.97 -4.77
N ALA A 99 -19.29 4.72 -5.14
CA ALA A 99 -18.39 3.85 -4.38
C ALA A 99 -16.94 4.37 -4.42
N ILE A 100 -16.46 4.76 -5.61
CA ILE A 100 -15.12 5.35 -5.76
C ILE A 100 -15.03 6.74 -5.12
N ASN A 101 -16.08 7.56 -5.22
CA ASN A 101 -16.13 8.86 -4.55
C ASN A 101 -16.10 8.70 -3.02
N LEU A 102 -16.80 7.69 -2.48
CA LEU A 102 -16.81 7.39 -1.05
C LEU A 102 -15.44 6.90 -0.58
N CYS A 103 -14.80 6.00 -1.32
CA CYS A 103 -13.42 5.60 -1.06
C CYS A 103 -12.48 6.81 -1.04
N CYS A 104 -12.54 7.66 -2.08
CA CYS A 104 -11.72 8.87 -2.16
C CYS A 104 -12.00 9.85 -1.00
N ALA A 105 -13.26 10.01 -0.58
CA ALA A 105 -13.61 10.85 0.57
C ALA A 105 -13.01 10.31 1.88
N CYS A 106 -12.94 8.99 2.05
CA CYS A 106 -12.26 8.37 3.19
C CYS A 106 -10.76 8.69 3.20
N LEU A 107 -10.10 8.56 2.04
CA LEU A 107 -8.66 8.87 1.90
C LEU A 107 -8.37 10.35 2.19
N LEU A 108 -9.20 11.26 1.67
CA LEU A 108 -9.08 12.69 1.96
C LEU A 108 -9.31 13.01 3.44
N ALA A 109 -10.27 12.34 4.08
CA ALA A 109 -10.52 12.51 5.51
C ALA A 109 -9.33 12.04 6.35
N MET A 110 -8.67 10.95 5.96
CA MET A 110 -7.42 10.48 6.60
C MET A 110 -6.28 11.48 6.41
N SER A 111 -6.05 11.96 5.18
CA SER A 111 -4.97 12.91 4.87
C SER A 111 -5.15 14.33 5.43
N GLN A 112 -6.28 14.61 6.09
CA GLN A 112 -6.60 15.94 6.63
C GLN A 112 -6.92 15.91 8.13
N TYR A 113 -6.81 14.74 8.76
CA TYR A 113 -7.43 14.51 10.07
C TYR A 113 -6.86 15.36 11.21
N ASP A 114 -5.55 15.61 11.21
CA ASP A 114 -4.88 16.42 12.22
C ASP A 114 -5.00 17.94 11.95
N GLY A 115 -5.77 18.33 10.93
CA GLY A 115 -5.92 19.72 10.48
C GLY A 115 -4.67 20.28 9.79
N GLN A 116 -3.62 19.49 9.65
CA GLN A 116 -2.40 19.85 8.93
C GLN A 116 -2.41 19.16 7.58
N ARG A 117 -2.41 19.95 6.50
CA ARG A 117 -2.29 19.40 5.14
C ARG A 117 -0.84 19.02 4.90
N HIS A 118 -0.52 17.75 5.09
CA HIS A 118 0.78 17.23 4.68
C HIS A 118 0.75 16.98 3.16
N GLU A 119 1.56 17.74 2.44
CA GLU A 119 1.66 17.67 0.96
C GLU A 119 1.92 16.23 0.47
N ARG A 120 2.64 15.43 1.27
CA ARG A 120 2.92 14.01 0.98
C ARG A 120 1.66 13.15 0.92
N GLU A 121 0.76 13.29 1.89
CA GLU A 121 -0.46 12.49 1.98
C GLU A 121 -1.44 12.89 0.86
N GLU A 122 -1.60 14.19 0.60
CA GLU A 122 -2.44 14.67 -0.50
C GLU A 122 -1.91 14.21 -1.87
N ASN A 123 -0.58 14.27 -2.06
CA ASN A 123 0.06 13.76 -3.28
C ASN A 123 -0.12 12.24 -3.42
N LEU A 124 -0.10 11.49 -2.33
CA LEU A 124 -0.40 10.06 -2.37
C LEU A 124 -1.85 9.80 -2.77
N VAL A 125 -2.82 10.51 -2.20
CA VAL A 125 -4.23 10.39 -2.60
C VAL A 125 -4.40 10.67 -4.09
N ARG A 126 -3.70 11.66 -4.66
CA ARG A 126 -3.70 11.96 -6.10
C ARG A 126 -3.03 10.89 -6.97
N LYS A 127 -2.07 10.14 -6.41
CA LYS A 127 -1.43 9.00 -7.11
C LYS A 127 -2.33 7.77 -7.12
N ILE A 128 -3.02 7.51 -6.01
CA ILE A 128 -4.02 6.44 -5.89
C ILE A 128 -5.20 6.77 -6.81
N ILE A 129 -5.85 7.92 -6.58
CA ILE A 129 -7.00 8.38 -7.35
C ILE A 129 -6.53 9.36 -8.43
N GLN A 130 -6.24 8.84 -9.62
CA GLN A 130 -5.67 9.63 -10.73
C GLN A 130 -6.69 10.56 -11.41
N ARG A 131 -7.98 10.45 -11.08
CA ARG A 131 -9.07 11.23 -11.70
C ARG A 131 -9.43 12.45 -10.85
N SER A 132 -9.22 13.64 -11.41
CA SER A 132 -9.48 14.91 -10.73
C SER A 132 -10.96 15.10 -10.39
N GLU A 133 -11.87 14.59 -11.22
CA GLU A 133 -13.32 14.66 -11.03
C GLU A 133 -13.73 13.92 -9.75
N THR A 134 -13.23 12.70 -9.56
CA THR A 134 -13.46 11.89 -8.36
C THR A 134 -12.96 12.61 -7.10
N ILE A 135 -11.77 13.20 -7.15
CA ILE A 135 -11.22 13.97 -6.03
C ILE A 135 -12.10 15.17 -5.69
N ASN A 136 -12.55 15.91 -6.71
CA ASN A 136 -13.41 17.08 -6.52
C ASN A 136 -14.77 16.69 -5.93
N SER A 137 -15.40 15.64 -6.46
CA SER A 137 -16.67 15.12 -5.91
C SER A 137 -16.50 14.65 -4.47
N ALA A 138 -15.41 13.93 -4.15
CA ALA A 138 -15.12 13.47 -2.81
C ALA A 138 -14.87 14.63 -1.81
N ARG A 139 -14.21 15.71 -2.25
CA ARG A 139 -14.06 16.94 -1.44
C ARG A 139 -15.40 17.56 -1.12
N THR A 140 -16.24 17.77 -2.13
CA THR A 140 -17.59 18.32 -1.92
C THR A 140 -18.40 17.43 -0.97
N TYR A 141 -18.29 16.11 -1.12
CA TYR A 141 -18.95 15.15 -0.22
C TYR A 141 -18.48 15.29 1.22
N LEU A 142 -17.17 15.37 1.44
CA LEU A 142 -16.58 15.55 2.76
C LEU A 142 -16.91 16.91 3.38
N GLU A 143 -16.94 17.98 2.59
CA GLU A 143 -17.32 19.33 3.03
C GLU A 143 -18.79 19.39 3.47
N GLN A 144 -19.70 18.70 2.77
CA GLN A 144 -21.12 18.69 3.08
C GLN A 144 -21.47 17.82 4.29
N LEU A 145 -20.85 16.65 4.40
CA LEU A 145 -21.21 15.65 5.42
C LEU A 145 -20.35 15.71 6.67
N GLY A 146 -19.11 16.20 6.52
CA GLY A 146 -18.06 16.04 7.50
C GLY A 146 -17.71 14.57 7.79
N LEU A 147 -16.72 14.36 8.66
CA LEU A 147 -16.27 13.02 9.03
C LEU A 147 -17.39 12.17 9.67
N LYS A 148 -18.24 12.79 10.50
CA LYS A 148 -19.34 12.08 11.16
C LYS A 148 -20.37 11.57 10.15
N GLY A 149 -20.74 12.40 9.17
CA GLY A 149 -21.65 12.01 8.10
C GLY A 149 -21.04 10.90 7.25
N LEU A 150 -19.79 11.07 6.81
CA LEU A 150 -19.06 10.06 6.04
C LEU A 150 -19.06 8.67 6.72
N LEU A 151 -18.72 8.62 8.01
CA LEU A 151 -18.70 7.37 8.79
C LEU A 151 -20.10 6.75 8.96
N SER A 152 -21.19 7.53 8.83
CA SER A 152 -22.56 7.03 8.92
C SER A 152 -23.06 6.40 7.61
N PHE A 153 -22.52 6.82 6.47
CA PHE A 153 -22.84 6.22 5.15
C PHE A 153 -22.11 4.89 4.93
N LEU A 154 -20.92 4.72 5.53
CA LEU A 154 -20.24 3.42 5.55
C LEU A 154 -20.98 2.42 6.44
N PRO A 155 -21.11 1.15 6.03
CA PRO A 155 -20.52 0.50 4.85
C PRO A 155 -21.44 0.41 3.63
N GLY A 156 -22.66 0.97 3.70
CA GLY A 156 -23.81 0.62 2.87
C GLY A 156 -23.56 0.29 1.39
N PRO A 157 -22.82 1.11 0.63
CA PRO A 157 -22.66 0.91 -0.81
C PRO A 157 -21.45 0.05 -1.22
N LEU A 158 -20.61 -0.43 -0.28
CA LEU A 158 -19.35 -1.10 -0.62
C LEU A 158 -19.40 -2.63 -0.53
N THR A 159 -18.89 -3.30 -1.57
CA THR A 159 -18.64 -4.76 -1.54
C THR A 159 -17.49 -5.12 -0.58
N PRO A 160 -17.34 -6.39 -0.18
CA PRO A 160 -16.19 -6.83 0.64
C PRO A 160 -14.83 -6.45 0.03
N GLU A 161 -14.67 -6.58 -1.29
CA GLU A 161 -13.44 -6.25 -2.01
C GLU A 161 -13.18 -4.74 -1.98
N GLN A 162 -14.21 -3.93 -2.22
CA GLN A 162 -14.14 -2.48 -2.13
C GLN A 162 -13.78 -2.02 -0.72
N LYS A 163 -14.39 -2.62 0.32
CA LYS A 163 -14.08 -2.33 1.73
C LYS A 163 -12.61 -2.61 2.05
N ARG A 164 -12.10 -3.79 1.68
CA ARG A 164 -10.70 -4.16 1.92
C ARG A 164 -9.75 -3.22 1.17
N CYS A 165 -10.04 -2.93 -0.10
CA CYS A 165 -9.27 -1.98 -0.90
C CYS A 165 -9.24 -0.59 -0.24
N THR A 166 -10.39 -0.06 0.20
CA THR A 166 -10.47 1.22 0.91
C THR A 166 -9.65 1.21 2.20
N LEU A 167 -9.73 0.16 3.02
CA LEU A 167 -8.99 0.09 4.28
C LEU A 167 -7.47 0.01 4.07
N LEU A 168 -7.00 -0.75 3.08
CA LEU A 168 -5.57 -0.85 2.76
C LEU A 168 -5.01 0.47 2.24
N ASN A 169 -5.78 1.21 1.42
CA ASN A 169 -5.38 2.54 0.97
C ASN A 169 -5.44 3.58 2.11
N LEU A 170 -6.41 3.47 3.03
CA LEU A 170 -6.44 4.30 4.25
C LEU A 170 -5.20 4.07 5.11
N LEU A 171 -4.78 2.81 5.25
CA LEU A 171 -3.57 2.43 5.96
C LEU A 171 -2.32 3.04 5.31
N GLU A 172 -2.23 3.00 3.97
CA GLU A 172 -1.12 3.62 3.22
C GLU A 172 -1.06 5.13 3.42
N VAL A 173 -2.21 5.82 3.32
CA VAL A 173 -2.30 7.26 3.56
C VAL A 173 -1.90 7.61 5.00
N ALA A 174 -2.40 6.86 5.99
CA ALA A 174 -2.13 7.12 7.40
C ALA A 174 -0.63 7.01 7.78
N MET A 175 0.16 6.29 6.99
CA MET A 175 1.60 6.09 7.23
C MET A 175 2.50 6.87 6.27
N ALA A 176 1.94 7.61 5.31
CA ALA A 176 2.71 8.18 4.20
C ALA A 176 3.76 9.23 4.63
N ASP A 177 3.52 9.92 5.75
CA ASP A 177 4.45 10.89 6.33
C ASP A 177 5.46 10.27 7.32
N GLY A 178 5.34 8.96 7.59
CA GLY A 178 6.14 8.25 8.58
C GLY A 178 5.67 8.45 10.03
N VAL A 179 4.55 9.15 10.25
CA VAL A 179 4.00 9.45 11.58
C VAL A 179 2.63 8.79 11.73
N PHE A 180 2.62 7.58 12.31
CA PHE A 180 1.39 6.84 12.63
C PHE A 180 1.00 7.01 14.09
N ASN A 181 0.64 8.24 14.46
CA ASN A 181 0.29 8.61 15.84
C ASN A 181 -1.08 8.06 16.29
N SER A 182 -1.40 8.23 17.58
CA SER A 182 -2.65 7.75 18.18
C SER A 182 -3.91 8.33 17.54
N HIS A 183 -3.86 9.53 16.96
CA HIS A 183 -5.00 10.14 16.28
C HIS A 183 -5.27 9.44 14.94
N LYS A 184 -4.25 9.18 14.12
CA LYS A 184 -4.40 8.43 12.87
C LYS A 184 -4.80 6.97 13.13
N GLN A 185 -4.26 6.36 14.19
CA GLN A 185 -4.68 5.04 14.65
C GLN A 185 -6.18 5.01 14.99
N ASP A 186 -6.67 5.94 15.84
CA ASP A 186 -8.10 6.01 16.18
C ASP A 186 -8.97 6.18 14.93
N LEU A 187 -8.59 7.08 14.03
CA LEU A 187 -9.34 7.30 12.80
C LEU A 187 -9.38 6.04 11.93
N LEU A 188 -8.25 5.35 11.77
CA LEU A 188 -8.17 4.11 10.99
C LEU A 188 -9.07 3.03 11.62
N HIS A 189 -9.05 2.86 12.94
CA HIS A 189 -9.94 1.92 13.64
C HIS A 189 -11.42 2.32 13.55
N ARG A 190 -11.73 3.62 13.48
CA ARG A 190 -13.10 4.08 13.22
C ARG A 190 -13.55 3.68 11.81
N PHE A 191 -12.71 3.87 10.79
CA PHE A 191 -13.00 3.41 9.44
C PHE A 191 -13.13 1.88 9.37
N ARG A 192 -12.20 1.12 9.97
CA ARG A 192 -12.27 -0.35 10.04
C ARG A 192 -13.62 -0.82 10.57
N ARG A 193 -14.05 -0.28 11.72
CA ARG A 193 -15.34 -0.63 12.34
C ARG A 193 -16.52 -0.32 11.43
N ARG A 194 -16.49 0.82 10.73
CA ARG A 194 -17.58 1.20 9.80
C ARG A 194 -17.57 0.39 8.50
N LEU A 195 -16.40 -0.02 8.02
CA LEU A 195 -16.26 -0.92 6.89
C LEU A 195 -16.63 -2.37 7.25
N GLN A 196 -16.79 -2.68 8.55
CA GLN A 196 -17.08 -4.02 9.07
C GLN A 196 -16.00 -5.04 8.66
N ILE A 197 -14.73 -4.64 8.75
CA ILE A 197 -13.59 -5.55 8.57
C ILE A 197 -13.21 -6.08 9.94
N GLU A 198 -13.17 -7.40 10.11
CA GLU A 198 -12.81 -8.04 11.38
C GLU A 198 -11.41 -7.63 11.86
N GLU A 199 -11.22 -7.59 13.18
CA GLU A 199 -9.96 -7.13 13.78
C GLU A 199 -8.81 -8.07 13.42
N GLU A 200 -9.05 -9.38 13.40
CA GLU A 200 -8.04 -10.38 13.05
C GLU A 200 -7.58 -10.24 11.60
N VAL A 201 -8.51 -9.96 10.68
CA VAL A 201 -8.21 -9.71 9.26
C VAL A 201 -7.38 -8.44 9.13
N PHE A 202 -7.81 -7.37 9.80
CA PHE A 202 -7.08 -6.10 9.80
C PHE A 202 -5.66 -6.26 10.37
N GLN A 203 -5.51 -6.94 11.51
CA GLN A 203 -4.21 -7.13 12.15
C GLN A 203 -3.25 -7.94 11.26
N ALA A 204 -3.75 -8.99 10.61
CA ALA A 204 -2.96 -9.79 9.68
C ALA A 204 -2.47 -8.97 8.47
N ASP A 205 -3.34 -8.11 7.90
CA ASP A 205 -2.98 -7.19 6.81
C ASP A 205 -2.02 -6.09 7.31
N PHE A 206 -2.23 -5.56 8.52
CA PHE A 206 -1.40 -4.53 9.14
C PHE A 206 0.03 -5.00 9.41
N ASP A 207 0.19 -6.15 10.08
CA ASP A 207 1.50 -6.74 10.38
C ASP A 207 2.29 -7.05 9.10
N LEU A 208 1.58 -7.57 8.10
CA LEU A 208 2.16 -7.84 6.80
C LEU A 208 2.61 -6.55 6.12
N TYR A 209 1.77 -5.51 6.12
CA TYR A 209 2.10 -4.20 5.58
C TYR A 209 3.35 -3.60 6.24
N LEU A 210 3.45 -3.65 7.57
CA LEU A 210 4.61 -3.14 8.31
C LEU A 210 5.91 -3.87 7.94
N THR A 211 5.83 -5.16 7.62
CA THR A 211 6.99 -5.98 7.26
C THR A 211 7.74 -5.41 6.04
N PHE A 212 7.05 -4.77 5.10
CA PHE A 212 7.67 -4.30 3.85
C PHE A 212 7.68 -2.79 3.64
N GLN A 213 6.99 -2.04 4.48
CA GLN A 213 7.04 -0.56 4.45
C GLN A 213 8.07 0.00 5.42
N ASN A 214 8.59 -0.84 6.32
CA ASN A 214 9.69 -0.47 7.19
C ASN A 214 11.05 -0.53 6.46
N LEU A 215 11.36 0.47 5.63
CA LEU A 215 12.68 0.57 4.99
C LEU A 215 13.82 0.88 5.99
N SER A 216 13.50 1.27 7.24
CA SER A 216 14.51 1.49 8.27
C SER A 216 15.25 0.20 8.66
N VAL A 217 14.72 -0.97 8.31
CA VAL A 217 15.42 -2.26 8.48
C VAL A 217 16.74 -2.31 7.72
N PHE A 218 16.92 -1.50 6.68
CA PHE A 218 18.17 -1.40 5.92
C PHE A 218 19.15 -0.35 6.47
N VAL A 219 18.74 0.46 7.45
CA VAL A 219 19.60 1.47 8.08
C VAL A 219 20.33 0.81 9.26
N PRO A 220 21.67 0.91 9.36
CA PRO A 220 22.40 0.41 10.53
C PRO A 220 21.91 1.08 11.82
N GLU A 221 21.84 0.35 12.94
CA GLU A 221 21.37 0.87 14.24
C GLU A 221 22.10 2.16 14.65
N GLU A 222 23.40 2.25 14.37
CA GLU A 222 24.27 3.40 14.64
C GLU A 222 23.82 4.69 13.92
N GLN A 223 23.02 4.59 12.87
CA GLN A 223 22.55 5.70 12.04
C GLN A 223 21.06 6.02 12.25
N LYS A 224 20.35 5.28 13.11
CA LYS A 224 18.90 5.49 13.36
C LYS A 224 18.59 6.63 14.34
N THR A 225 19.59 7.14 15.06
CA THR A 225 19.43 8.14 16.15
C THR A 225 19.96 9.54 15.79
N SER A 226 20.13 9.87 14.51
CA SER A 226 20.50 11.23 14.06
C SER A 226 19.32 12.00 13.50
#